data_AF-A0A963BIJ9-F1
#
_entry.id   AF-A0A963BIJ9-F1
#
_cell.length_a   1.000
_cell.length_b   1.000
_cell.length_c   1.000
_cell.angle_alpha   90.00
_cell.angle_beta   90.00
_cell.angle_gamma   90.00
#
_symmetry.space_group_name_H-M   'P 1'
#
loop_
_entity.id
_entity.type
_entity.pdbx_description
1 polymer ?
#
loop_
_entity_poly.entity_id
_entity_poly.type
_entity_poly.pdbx_seq_one_letter_code
_entity_poly.pdbx_strand_id
1 'polypeptide(L)'
;MHPILSVEFRGGADGDITEESIAFDDVDGFLAFISPGGGCEKIPDGVDELKVIVNRPMADPVDRSLAFQGAYLEMGGVILSGNLQQVTEVAQKLIEFSGSSRMSEAFRNLATGRAKEENRGKR
;
A
#
# COMPACT_ATOMS: atom_id res chain seq x y z
N MET A 1 21.24 2.01 1.44
CA MET A 1 20.15 2.92 1.01
C MET A 1 19.12 2.96 2.12
N HIS A 2 18.39 4.07 2.26
CA HIS A 2 17.30 4.16 3.22
C HIS A 2 15.98 4.09 2.44
N PRO A 3 15.05 3.20 2.83
CA PRO A 3 13.82 3.00 2.08
C PRO A 3 12.97 4.27 2.06
N ILE A 4 12.36 4.55 0.92
CA ILE A 4 11.44 5.69 0.78
C ILE A 4 9.98 5.27 1.00
N LEU A 5 9.69 3.97 0.89
CA LEU A 5 8.37 3.40 1.08
C LEU A 5 8.50 2.06 1.81
N SER A 6 7.60 1.77 2.74
CA SER A 6 7.44 0.45 3.33
C SER A 6 5.99 -0.01 3.25
N VAL A 7 5.80 -1.32 3.14
CA VAL A 7 4.49 -1.95 3.19
C VAL A 7 4.43 -2.82 4.44
N GLU A 8 3.42 -2.59 5.26
CA GLU A 8 3.10 -3.36 6.45
C GLU A 8 1.77 -4.08 6.24
N PHE A 9 1.67 -5.32 6.69
CA PHE A 9 0.45 -6.12 6.59
C PHE A 9 -0.15 -6.33 7.98
N ARG A 10 -1.48 -6.29 8.06
CA ARG A 10 -2.20 -6.58 9.28
C ARG A 10 -3.29 -7.61 9.04
N GLY A 11 -3.36 -8.59 9.93
CA GLY A 11 -4.40 -9.61 9.93
C GLY A 11 -5.70 -9.16 10.60
N GLY A 12 -6.80 -9.77 10.15
CA GLY A 12 -8.11 -9.64 10.80
C GLY A 12 -8.15 -10.26 12.21
N ALA A 13 -9.23 -9.99 12.95
CA ALA A 13 -9.28 -9.97 14.42
C ALA A 13 -9.01 -11.27 15.23
N ASP A 14 -8.46 -12.35 14.64
CA ASP A 14 -8.05 -13.58 15.35
C ASP A 14 -6.64 -14.10 14.98
N GLY A 15 -5.87 -13.42 14.12
CA GLY A 15 -4.59 -13.94 13.64
C GLY A 15 -3.39 -13.12 14.09
N ASP A 16 -2.47 -13.74 14.83
CA ASP A 16 -1.07 -13.32 15.02
C ASP A 16 -0.36 -13.23 13.66
N ILE A 17 -0.73 -12.27 12.83
CA ILE A 17 0.07 -11.93 11.65
C ILE A 17 1.17 -11.02 12.17
N THR A 18 2.36 -11.62 12.32
CA THR A 18 3.62 -10.92 12.56
C THR A 18 3.71 -9.77 11.56
N GLU A 19 3.83 -8.55 12.07
CA GLU A 19 4.01 -7.33 11.28
C GLU A 19 5.24 -7.51 10.38
N GLU A 20 5.02 -7.94 9.13
CA GLU A 20 6.08 -8.00 8.13
C GLU A 20 6.12 -6.67 7.41
N SER A 21 7.26 -5.99 7.53
CA SER A 21 7.54 -4.74 6.83
C SER A 21 8.44 -5.01 5.64
N ILE A 22 7.94 -4.75 4.43
CA ILE A 22 8.72 -4.82 3.19
C ILE A 22 9.12 -3.40 2.81
N ALA A 23 10.42 -3.13 2.80
CA ALA A 23 11.00 -1.86 2.44
C ALA A 23 11.32 -1.77 0.95
N PHE A 24 11.03 -0.61 0.35
CA PHE A 24 11.29 -0.30 -1.06
C PHE A 24 12.12 0.98 -1.17
N ASP A 25 13.11 0.94 -2.06
CA ASP A 25 13.97 2.08 -2.36
C ASP A 25 13.28 3.12 -3.26
N ASP A 26 12.24 2.72 -3.99
CA ASP A 26 11.43 3.59 -4.84
C ASP A 26 9.98 3.09 -4.99
N VAL A 27 9.12 3.94 -5.60
CA VAL A 27 7.72 3.60 -5.87
C VAL A 27 7.61 2.50 -6.94
N ASP A 28 8.56 2.40 -7.87
CA ASP A 28 8.47 1.44 -8.97
C ASP A 28 8.71 0.01 -8.46
N GLY A 29 9.54 -0.17 -7.43
CA GLY A 29 9.69 -1.40 -6.66
C GLY A 29 8.40 -1.82 -5.96
N PHE A 30 7.65 -0.86 -5.41
CA PHE A 30 6.32 -1.12 -4.87
C PHE A 30 5.32 -1.53 -5.97
N LEU A 31 5.32 -0.85 -7.13
CA LEU A 31 4.48 -1.23 -8.27
C LEU A 31 4.80 -2.64 -8.79
N ALA A 32 6.08 -3.01 -8.81
CA ALA A 32 6.52 -4.37 -9.14
C ALA A 32 6.03 -5.39 -8.10
N PHE A 33 6.04 -5.03 -6.81
CA PHE A 33 5.52 -5.88 -5.75
C PHE A 33 4.02 -6.19 -5.91
N ILE A 34 3.19 -5.20 -6.27
CA ILE A 34 1.74 -5.37 -6.45
C ILE A 34 1.34 -5.91 -7.83
N SER A 35 2.29 -6.13 -8.74
CA SER A 35 2.06 -6.74 -10.06
C SER A 35 1.74 -8.23 -9.96
N PRO A 36 1.06 -8.83 -10.97
CA PRO A 36 0.92 -10.29 -11.08
C PRO A 36 2.27 -11.00 -11.03
N GLY A 37 2.40 -12.08 -10.24
CA GLY A 37 3.67 -12.77 -10.01
C GLY A 37 4.67 -11.97 -9.16
N GLY A 38 4.26 -10.82 -8.62
CA GLY A 38 5.03 -10.01 -7.69
C GLY A 38 5.05 -10.61 -6.27
N GLY A 39 5.31 -9.77 -5.28
CA GLY A 39 5.33 -10.19 -3.88
C GLY A 39 3.96 -10.14 -3.19
N CYS A 40 2.99 -9.39 -3.73
CA CYS A 40 1.69 -9.20 -3.10
C CYS A 40 0.85 -10.48 -3.03
N GLU A 41 1.06 -11.42 -3.95
CA GLU A 41 0.38 -12.73 -3.96
C GLU A 41 0.93 -13.68 -2.88
N LYS A 42 2.06 -13.35 -2.25
CA LYS A 42 2.67 -14.13 -1.18
C LYS A 42 2.18 -13.71 0.21
N ILE A 43 1.37 -12.65 0.29
CA ILE A 43 0.78 -12.19 1.54
C ILE A 43 -0.16 -13.30 2.05
N PRO A 44 -0.07 -13.69 3.34
CA PRO A 44 -0.92 -14.75 3.89
C PRO A 44 -2.42 -14.48 3.77
N ASP A 45 -3.17 -15.55 3.52
CA ASP A 45 -4.64 -15.54 3.61
C ASP A 45 -5.06 -15.15 5.04
N GLY A 46 -5.78 -14.02 5.19
CA GLY A 46 -6.20 -13.47 6.48
C GLY A 46 -5.75 -12.03 6.73
N VAL A 47 -4.86 -11.50 5.89
CA VAL A 47 -4.59 -10.06 5.83
C VAL A 47 -5.81 -9.33 5.28
N ASP A 48 -6.32 -8.35 6.03
CA ASP A 48 -7.42 -7.48 5.62
C ASP A 48 -6.97 -6.03 5.37
N GLU A 49 -5.79 -5.66 5.89
CA GLU A 49 -5.22 -4.32 5.75
C GLU A 49 -3.76 -4.36 5.27
N LEU A 50 -3.46 -3.50 4.29
CA LEU A 50 -2.13 -3.28 3.73
C LEU A 50 -1.80 -1.79 3.85
N LYS A 51 -0.86 -1.47 4.74
CA LYS A 51 -0.46 -0.09 5.02
C LYS A 51 0.82 0.23 4.26
N VAL A 52 0.73 1.19 3.36
CA VAL A 52 1.86 1.75 2.62
C VAL A 52 2.31 3.04 3.32
N ILE A 53 3.54 3.06 3.80
CA ILE A 53 4.11 4.19 4.55
C ILE A 53 5.21 4.83 3.71
N VAL A 54 5.08 6.11 3.39
CA VAL A 54 6.11 6.86 2.67
C VAL A 54 7.03 7.56 3.67
N ASN A 55 8.22 6.98 3.85
CA ASN A 55 9.15 7.29 4.95
C ASN A 55 10.03 8.53 4.70
N ARG A 56 10.19 8.98 3.45
CA ARG A 56 11.06 10.11 3.09
C ARG A 56 10.41 11.07 2.13
N PRO A 57 10.54 12.40 2.35
CA PRO A 57 10.03 13.38 1.41
C PRO A 57 10.64 13.11 0.02
N MET A 58 9.77 13.02 -0.98
CA MET A 58 10.19 13.02 -2.38
C MET A 58 10.85 14.38 -2.68
N ALA A 59 11.87 14.38 -3.53
CA ALA A 59 12.73 15.54 -3.72
C ALA A 59 11.94 16.79 -4.15
N ASP A 60 12.27 17.93 -3.55
CA ASP A 60 11.73 19.27 -3.82
C ASP A 60 10.20 19.41 -3.81
N PRO A 61 9.61 19.78 -2.66
CA PRO A 61 8.18 20.00 -2.61
C PRO A 61 7.73 21.18 -3.47
N VAL A 62 6.69 20.97 -4.27
CA VAL A 62 6.02 22.01 -5.08
C VAL A 62 5.51 23.15 -4.18
N ASP A 63 5.03 22.81 -2.99
CA ASP A 63 4.66 23.76 -1.94
C ASP A 63 5.13 23.24 -0.57
N ARG A 64 6.05 23.99 0.06
CA ARG A 64 6.60 23.65 1.38
C ARG A 64 5.53 23.63 2.48
N SER A 65 4.41 24.34 2.34
CA SER A 65 3.34 24.34 3.34
C SER A 65 2.57 23.01 3.36
N LEU A 66 2.37 22.40 2.19
CA LEU A 66 1.67 21.12 2.03
C LEU A 66 2.58 19.91 2.25
N ALA A 67 3.88 20.06 2.01
CA ALA A 67 4.88 19.00 2.12
C ALA A 67 5.12 18.47 3.54
N PHE A 68 4.64 19.15 4.57
CA PHE A 68 4.76 18.70 5.96
C PHE A 68 3.42 18.31 6.59
N GLN A 69 2.30 18.52 5.89
CA GLN A 69 1.00 18.13 6.41
C GLN A 69 0.84 16.61 6.26
N GLY A 70 0.67 15.92 7.39
CA GLY A 70 0.37 14.49 7.42
C GLY A 70 -0.94 14.20 6.67
N ALA A 71 -0.94 13.12 5.90
CA ALA A 71 -2.06 12.67 5.09
C ALA A 71 -2.23 11.16 5.17
N TYR A 72 -3.48 10.75 5.04
CA TYR A 72 -3.89 9.35 4.99
C TYR A 72 -4.91 9.20 3.86
N LEU A 73 -4.71 8.20 3.01
CA LEU A 73 -5.65 7.82 1.96
C LEU A 73 -6.01 6.35 2.14
N GLU A 74 -7.28 6.06 2.39
CA GLU A 74 -7.82 4.71 2.53
C GLU A 74 -8.56 4.30 1.25
N MET A 75 -8.23 3.11 0.75
CA MET A 75 -8.81 2.48 -0.43
C MET A 75 -9.12 1.02 -0.09
N GLY A 76 -10.32 0.76 0.42
CA GLY A 76 -10.67 -0.56 0.94
C GLY A 76 -9.76 -0.94 2.11
N GLY A 77 -9.02 -2.04 1.97
CA GLY A 77 -8.00 -2.45 2.93
C GLY A 77 -6.62 -1.81 2.71
N VAL A 78 -6.41 -1.02 1.67
CA VAL A 78 -5.10 -0.37 1.40
C VAL A 78 -5.08 1.03 2.01
N ILE A 79 -4.08 1.31 2.85
CA ILE A 79 -3.91 2.61 3.52
C ILE A 79 -2.58 3.22 3.10
N LEU A 80 -2.60 4.33 2.36
CA LEU A 80 -1.40 5.14 2.11
C LEU A 80 -1.23 6.16 3.24
N SER A 81 -0.02 6.30 3.76
CA SER A 81 0.30 7.27 4.81
C SER A 81 1.64 7.96 4.57
N GLY A 82 1.71 9.23 4.92
CA GLY A 82 2.88 10.08 4.70
C GLY A 82 2.48 11.56 4.82
N ASN A 83 3.23 12.44 4.19
CA ASN A 83 2.79 13.81 3.92
C ASN A 83 1.86 13.86 2.69
N LEU A 84 1.14 14.96 2.52
CA LEU A 84 0.14 15.11 1.46
C LEU A 84 0.73 14.95 0.05
N GLN A 85 1.92 15.51 -0.19
CA GLN A 85 2.57 15.41 -1.50
C GLN A 85 2.92 13.95 -1.83
N GLN A 86 3.57 13.25 -0.90
CA GLN A 86 3.94 11.85 -1.01
C GLN A 86 2.73 10.95 -1.29
N VAL A 87 1.66 11.12 -0.50
CA VAL A 87 0.43 10.34 -0.67
C VAL A 87 -0.17 10.60 -2.05
N THR A 88 -0.18 11.86 -2.49
CA THR A 88 -0.70 12.24 -3.81
C THR A 88 0.13 11.64 -4.95
N GLU A 89 1.45 11.71 -4.87
CA GLU A 89 2.37 11.18 -5.88
C GLU A 89 2.26 9.65 -6.01
N VAL A 90 2.23 8.94 -4.88
CA VAL A 90 2.03 7.47 -4.87
C VAL A 90 0.63 7.12 -5.40
N ALA A 91 -0.41 7.86 -5.00
CA ALA A 91 -1.76 7.64 -5.48
C ALA A 91 -1.88 7.85 -7.01
N GLN A 92 -1.25 8.90 -7.55
CA GLN A 92 -1.21 9.16 -8.99
C GLN A 92 -0.55 8.00 -9.75
N LYS A 93 0.63 7.56 -9.30
CA LYS A 93 1.32 6.40 -9.88
C LYS A 93 0.46 5.12 -9.80
N LEU A 94 -0.25 4.90 -8.70
CA LEU A 94 -1.17 3.77 -8.55
C LEU A 94 -2.34 3.84 -9.53
N ILE A 95 -2.93 5.02 -9.73
CA ILE A 95 -4.02 5.24 -10.68
C ILE A 95 -3.54 4.97 -12.11
N GLU A 96 -2.39 5.52 -12.51
CA GLU A 96 -1.77 5.28 -13.82
C GLU A 96 -1.49 3.79 -14.04
N PHE A 97 -0.94 3.14 -13.00
CA PHE A 97 -0.65 1.71 -13.01
C PHE A 97 -1.94 0.86 -13.13
N SER A 98 -3.03 1.30 -12.50
CA SER A 98 -4.33 0.63 -12.56
C SER A 98 -4.95 0.59 -13.95
N GLY A 99 -4.77 1.66 -14.73
CA GLY A 99 -5.29 1.76 -16.09
C GLY A 99 -4.66 0.75 -17.06
N SER A 100 -3.53 0.14 -16.69
CA SER A 100 -2.77 -0.78 -17.54
C SER A 100 -3.13 -2.27 -17.34
N SER A 101 -4.09 -2.62 -16.48
CA SER A 101 -4.40 -4.02 -16.09
C SER A 101 -3.22 -4.80 -15.47
N ARG A 102 -2.26 -4.09 -14.86
CA ARG A 102 -1.02 -4.67 -14.33
C ARG A 102 -1.04 -4.95 -12.82
N MET A 103 -2.21 -4.94 -12.18
CA MET A 103 -2.33 -5.25 -10.75
C MET A 103 -2.69 -6.72 -10.49
N SER A 104 -2.02 -7.31 -9.50
CA SER A 104 -2.34 -8.64 -8.98
C SER A 104 -3.76 -8.69 -8.40
N GLU A 105 -4.35 -9.87 -8.43
CA GLU A 105 -5.68 -10.10 -7.86
C GLU A 105 -5.68 -9.88 -6.34
N ALA A 106 -4.63 -10.32 -5.65
CA ALA A 106 -4.43 -10.12 -4.21
C ALA A 106 -4.53 -8.63 -3.82
N PHE A 107 -3.78 -7.76 -4.52
CA PHE A 107 -3.83 -6.33 -4.26
C PHE A 107 -5.20 -5.73 -4.59
N ARG A 108 -5.84 -6.15 -5.68
CA ARG A 108 -7.18 -5.67 -6.05
C ARG A 108 -8.24 -6.05 -5.01
N ASN A 109 -8.17 -7.25 -4.45
CA ASN A 109 -9.10 -7.70 -3.42
C ASN A 109 -8.95 -6.90 -2.12
N LEU A 110 -7.71 -6.54 -1.75
CA LEU A 110 -7.45 -5.60 -0.66
C LEU A 110 -8.00 -4.21 -0.99
N ALA A 111 -7.61 -3.63 -2.13
CA ALA A 111 -7.98 -2.26 -2.52
C ALA A 111 -9.49 -2.03 -2.72
N THR A 112 -10.25 -3.09 -3.02
CA THR A 112 -11.72 -3.04 -3.16
C THR A 112 -12.46 -3.42 -1.88
N GLY A 113 -11.76 -3.80 -0.82
CA GLY A 113 -12.34 -4.21 0.46
C GLY A 113 -12.90 -5.65 0.49
N ARG A 114 -12.81 -6.39 -0.62
CA ARG A 114 -13.29 -7.77 -0.73
C ARG A 114 -12.62 -8.73 0.25
N ALA A 115 -11.32 -8.53 0.52
CA ALA A 115 -10.58 -9.34 1.49
C ALA A 115 -11.24 -9.32 2.89
N LYS A 116 -11.75 -8.16 3.31
CA LYS A 116 -12.42 -7.97 4.60
C LYS A 116 -13.79 -8.65 4.66
N GLU A 117 -14.50 -8.70 3.53
CA GLU A 117 -15.80 -9.38 3.41
C GLU A 117 -15.62 -10.92 3.42
N GLU A 118 -14.65 -11.44 2.67
CA GLU A 118 -14.33 -12.87 2.62
C GLU A 118 -13.90 -13.41 4.00
N ASN A 119 -13.08 -12.65 4.73
CA ASN A 119 -12.63 -13.04 6.06
C ASN A 119 -13.77 -12.97 7.10
N ARG A 120 -14.79 -12.13 6.90
CA ARG A 120 -15.99 -12.09 7.76
C ARG A 120 -16.92 -13.28 7.53
N GLY A 121 -17.04 -13.78 6.31
CA GLY A 121 -17.89 -14.93 5.96
C GLY A 121 -17.31 -16.29 6.37
N LYS A 122 -16.02 -16.35 6.72
CA LYS A 122 -15.31 -17.56 7.20
C LYS A 122 -15.34 -17.71 8.74
N ARG A 123 -16.00 -16.79 9.46
CA ARG A 123 -16.12 -16.79 10.94
C ARG A 123 -17.40 -17.46 11.42
#